data_AF-A0A292QRQ8-F1
#
_entry.id   AF-A0A292QRQ8-F1
#
_cell.length_a   1.000
_cell.length_b   1.000
_cell.length_c   1.000
_cell.angle_alpha   90.00
_cell.angle_beta   90.00
_cell.angle_gamma   90.00
#
_symmetry.space_group_name_H-M   'P 1'
#
loop_
_entity.id
_entity.type
_entity.pdbx_description
1 polymer ?
#
loop_
_entity_poly.entity_id
_entity_poly.type
_entity_poly.pdbx_seq_one_letter_code
_entity_poly.pdbx_strand_id
1 'polypeptide(L)'
;MNKLHLLHEAEKLYSVENLTPEMIAEKLNVSRRTVFNWKKKYKWDNHIVKIKDFSKQFADNIYNVGVKLLTKLNDDIDNNRILTKHEICALENIIKIINKEERGQTKNSDNIFPKKKPAKFLTPDVIEEINSKILGWNGAY
;
A
#
# COMPACT_ATOMS: atom_id res chain seq x y z
N MET A 1 -10.60 -38.15 12.81
CA MET A 1 -11.63 -37.84 11.78
C MET A 1 -11.00 -37.05 10.65
N ASN A 2 -11.34 -37.37 9.41
CA ASN A 2 -10.83 -36.69 8.24
C ASN A 2 -11.56 -35.34 8.06
N LYS A 3 -10.83 -34.22 8.21
CA LYS A 3 -11.38 -32.86 8.10
C LYS A 3 -11.40 -32.32 6.66
N LEU A 4 -11.28 -33.19 5.64
CA LEU A 4 -11.27 -32.78 4.24
C LEU A 4 -12.50 -31.99 3.79
N HIS A 5 -13.65 -32.10 4.47
CA HIS A 5 -14.82 -31.27 4.19
C HIS A 5 -14.54 -29.76 4.38
N LEU A 6 -13.55 -29.39 5.20
CA LEU A 6 -13.12 -28.00 5.42
C LEU A 6 -12.11 -27.51 4.37
N LEU A 7 -11.62 -28.39 3.48
CA LEU A 7 -10.55 -28.06 2.54
C LEU A 7 -10.94 -26.88 1.63
N HIS A 8 -12.14 -26.91 1.06
CA HIS A 8 -12.63 -25.88 0.14
C HIS A 8 -12.81 -24.53 0.84
N GLU A 9 -13.32 -24.54 2.07
CA GLU A 9 -13.45 -23.32 2.87
C GLU A 9 -12.07 -22.75 3.23
N ALA A 10 -11.15 -23.60 3.69
CA ALA A 10 -9.77 -23.20 3.99
C ALA A 10 -9.04 -22.62 2.78
N GLU A 11 -9.27 -23.19 1.59
CA GLU A 11 -8.71 -22.69 0.33
C GLU A 11 -9.27 -21.32 -0.05
N LYS A 12 -10.58 -21.08 0.14
CA LYS A 12 -11.19 -19.77 -0.08
C LYS A 12 -10.63 -18.72 0.89
N LEU A 13 -10.51 -19.06 2.17
CA LEU A 13 -9.92 -18.18 3.18
C LEU A 13 -8.47 -17.80 2.83
N TYR A 14 -7.71 -18.73 2.28
CA TYR A 14 -6.34 -18.47 1.83
C TYR A 14 -6.30 -17.65 0.54
N SER A 15 -7.03 -18.08 -0.48
CA SER A 15 -6.84 -17.62 -1.86
C SER A 15 -7.63 -16.35 -2.19
N VAL A 16 -8.77 -16.12 -1.51
CA VAL A 16 -9.68 -14.99 -1.76
C VAL A 16 -9.63 -13.98 -0.62
N GLU A 17 -9.62 -14.45 0.63
CA GLU A 17 -9.57 -13.56 1.81
C GLU A 17 -8.13 -13.24 2.23
N ASN A 18 -7.13 -13.87 1.61
CA ASN A 18 -5.70 -13.65 1.84
C ASN A 18 -5.29 -13.80 3.32
N LEU A 19 -5.93 -14.72 4.04
CA LEU A 19 -5.62 -15.02 5.44
C LEU A 19 -4.36 -15.90 5.55
N THR A 20 -3.63 -15.74 6.66
CA THR A 20 -2.47 -16.60 6.94
C THR A 20 -2.91 -18.01 7.37
N PRO A 21 -2.05 -19.04 7.17
CA PRO A 21 -2.34 -20.39 7.66
C PRO A 21 -2.64 -20.46 9.16
N GLU A 22 -2.06 -19.56 9.96
CA GLU A 22 -2.34 -19.40 11.40
C GLU A 22 -3.80 -18.99 11.65
N MET A 23 -4.26 -17.92 11.00
CA MET A 23 -5.62 -17.40 11.15
C MET A 23 -6.67 -18.41 10.65
N ILE A 24 -6.37 -19.12 9.56
CA ILE A 24 -7.24 -20.17 9.02
C ILE A 24 -7.33 -21.35 10.00
N ALA A 25 -6.21 -21.74 10.59
CA ALA A 25 -6.17 -22.83 11.56
C ALA A 25 -7.02 -22.53 12.80
N GLU A 26 -6.94 -21.31 13.31
CA GLU A 26 -7.78 -20.83 14.42
C GLU A 26 -9.26 -20.81 14.02
N LYS A 27 -9.61 -20.17 12.89
CA LYS A 27 -11.00 -20.01 12.42
C LYS A 27 -11.71 -21.34 12.16
N LEU A 28 -11.00 -22.33 11.61
CA LEU A 28 -11.56 -23.64 11.27
C LEU A 28 -11.33 -24.69 12.36
N ASN A 29 -10.74 -24.30 13.49
CA ASN A 29 -10.37 -25.20 14.59
C ASN A 29 -9.61 -26.45 14.09
N VAL A 30 -8.57 -26.22 13.28
CA VAL A 30 -7.69 -27.27 12.75
C VAL A 30 -6.25 -26.99 13.12
N SER A 31 -5.39 -28.01 13.06
CA SER A 31 -3.97 -27.78 13.31
C SER A 31 -3.37 -26.94 12.18
N ARG A 32 -2.45 -26.05 12.53
CA ARG A 32 -1.68 -25.27 11.57
C ARG A 32 -0.98 -26.14 10.52
N ARG A 33 -0.44 -27.28 10.97
CA ARG A 33 0.19 -28.30 10.10
C ARG A 33 -0.79 -28.85 9.05
N THR A 34 -2.06 -29.01 9.40
CA THR A 34 -3.11 -29.43 8.45
C THR A 34 -3.27 -28.40 7.33
N VAL A 35 -3.36 -27.12 7.65
CA VAL A 35 -3.50 -26.03 6.66
C VAL A 35 -2.26 -25.97 5.76
N PHE A 36 -1.05 -26.04 6.32
CA PHE A 36 0.18 -26.09 5.53
C PHE A 36 0.26 -27.30 4.60
N ASN A 37 -0.18 -28.47 5.07
CA ASN A 37 -0.21 -29.68 4.24
C ASN A 37 -1.21 -29.54 3.08
N TRP A 38 -2.39 -28.97 3.32
CA TRP A 38 -3.37 -28.69 2.27
C TRP A 38 -2.83 -27.67 1.26
N LYS A 39 -2.34 -26.52 1.74
CA LYS A 39 -1.68 -25.49 0.92
C LYS A 39 -0.63 -26.08 -0.01
N LYS A 40 0.28 -26.90 0.53
CA LYS A 40 1.36 -27.54 -0.24
C LYS A 40 0.83 -28.59 -1.22
N LYS A 41 -0.08 -29.46 -0.79
CA LYS A 41 -0.62 -30.56 -1.61
C LYS A 41 -1.45 -30.04 -2.79
N TYR A 42 -2.26 -29.01 -2.56
CA TYR A 42 -3.19 -28.46 -3.55
C TYR A 42 -2.69 -27.17 -4.21
N LYS A 43 -1.42 -26.78 -3.96
CA LYS A 43 -0.75 -25.64 -4.60
C LYS A 43 -1.55 -24.34 -4.52
N TRP A 44 -2.12 -24.04 -3.35
CA TRP A 44 -3.01 -22.87 -3.17
C TRP A 44 -2.34 -21.54 -3.52
N ASP A 45 -1.00 -21.45 -3.48
CA ASP A 45 -0.26 -20.26 -3.94
C ASP A 45 -0.58 -19.88 -5.40
N ASN A 46 -0.96 -20.84 -6.24
CA ASN A 46 -1.38 -20.60 -7.63
C ASN A 46 -2.82 -20.08 -7.74
N HIS A 47 -3.62 -20.29 -6.70
CA HIS A 47 -5.05 -19.97 -6.67
C HIS A 47 -5.33 -18.64 -6.01
N ILE A 48 -4.31 -18.02 -5.40
CA ILE A 48 -4.40 -16.66 -4.86
C ILE A 48 -4.98 -15.77 -5.95
N VAL A 49 -6.25 -15.38 -5.76
CA VAL A 49 -6.85 -14.30 -6.53
C VAL A 49 -5.95 -13.13 -6.21
N LYS A 50 -5.20 -12.67 -7.22
CA LYS A 50 -4.27 -11.58 -7.04
C LYS A 50 -5.11 -10.34 -6.74
N ILE A 51 -5.49 -10.15 -5.48
CA ILE A 51 -6.17 -8.95 -4.99
C ILE A 51 -5.31 -7.74 -5.35
N LYS A 52 -3.99 -7.91 -5.45
CA LYS A 52 -3.07 -6.92 -6.03
C LYS A 52 -3.39 -6.57 -7.48
N ASP A 53 -3.64 -7.56 -8.33
CA ASP A 53 -4.03 -7.32 -9.73
C ASP A 53 -5.44 -6.73 -9.80
N PHE A 54 -6.37 -7.14 -8.92
CA PHE A 54 -7.71 -6.55 -8.83
C PHE A 54 -7.66 -5.08 -8.38
N SER A 55 -6.91 -4.77 -7.31
CA SER A 55 -6.75 -3.40 -6.80
C SER A 55 -6.10 -2.51 -7.87
N LYS A 56 -5.06 -3.00 -8.57
CA LYS A 56 -4.46 -2.28 -9.68
C LYS A 56 -5.44 -2.05 -10.83
N GLN A 57 -6.12 -3.10 -11.29
CA GLN A 57 -7.12 -2.99 -12.36
C GLN A 57 -8.29 -2.08 -11.95
N PHE A 58 -8.70 -2.11 -10.69
CA PHE A 58 -9.74 -1.25 -10.15
C PHE A 58 -9.28 0.21 -10.15
N ALA A 59 -8.07 0.49 -9.69
CA ALA A 59 -7.49 1.84 -9.75
C ALA A 59 -7.40 2.34 -11.20
N ASP A 60 -6.86 1.55 -12.13
CA ASP A 60 -6.77 1.88 -13.55
C ASP A 60 -8.17 2.21 -14.14
N ASN A 61 -9.20 1.43 -13.77
CA ASN A 61 -10.57 1.70 -14.18
C ASN A 61 -11.11 3.01 -13.62
N ILE A 62 -10.83 3.35 -12.35
CA ILE A 62 -11.24 4.62 -11.75
C ILE A 62 -10.55 5.81 -12.43
N TYR A 63 -9.25 5.71 -12.73
CA TYR A 63 -8.54 6.73 -13.51
C TYR A 63 -9.19 6.90 -14.89
N ASN A 64 -9.47 5.81 -15.60
CA ASN A 64 -10.12 5.85 -16.91
C ASN A 64 -11.51 6.50 -16.88
N VAL A 65 -12.31 6.23 -15.84
CA VAL A 65 -13.61 6.88 -15.63
C VAL A 65 -13.42 8.38 -15.38
N GLY A 66 -12.47 8.76 -14.52
CA GLY A 66 -12.14 10.16 -14.24
C GLY A 66 -11.72 10.93 -15.49
N VAL A 67 -10.84 10.35 -16.32
CA VAL A 67 -10.41 10.94 -17.60
C VAL A 67 -11.61 11.17 -18.53
N LYS A 68 -12.45 10.16 -18.73
CA LYS A 68 -13.64 10.28 -19.60
C LYS A 68 -14.62 11.35 -19.11
N LEU A 69 -14.85 11.41 -17.80
CA LEU A 69 -15.72 12.43 -17.21
C LEU A 69 -15.13 13.84 -17.36
N LEU A 70 -13.81 14.00 -17.15
CA LEU A 70 -13.13 15.26 -17.33
C LEU A 70 -13.14 15.72 -18.79
N THR A 71 -12.88 14.83 -19.75
CA THR A 71 -12.97 15.15 -21.18
C THR A 71 -14.37 15.61 -21.55
N LYS A 72 -15.41 14.90 -21.12
CA LYS A 72 -16.80 15.31 -21.34
C LYS A 72 -17.07 16.71 -20.78
N LEU A 73 -16.63 16.97 -19.54
CA LEU A 73 -16.83 18.26 -18.89
C LEU A 73 -16.11 19.40 -19.62
N ASN A 74 -14.90 19.15 -20.13
CA ASN A 74 -14.17 20.12 -20.95
C ASN A 74 -14.91 20.39 -22.27
N ASP A 75 -15.39 19.35 -22.94
CA ASP A 75 -16.19 19.51 -24.15
C ASP A 75 -17.47 20.32 -23.87
N ASP A 76 -18.13 20.05 -22.75
CA ASP A 76 -19.33 20.80 -22.35
C ASP A 76 -19.00 22.29 -22.07
N ILE A 77 -17.85 22.60 -21.47
CA ILE A 77 -17.37 23.98 -21.28
C ILE A 77 -17.12 24.65 -22.64
N ASP A 78 -16.38 24.00 -23.54
CA ASP A 78 -16.01 24.54 -24.85
C ASP A 78 -17.24 24.79 -25.73
N ASN A 79 -18.31 24.03 -25.51
CA ASN A 79 -19.60 24.18 -26.18
C ASN A 79 -20.60 25.06 -25.39
N ASN A 80 -20.15 25.82 -24.40
CA ASN A 80 -20.96 26.71 -23.54
C ASN A 80 -22.16 26.02 -22.86
N ARG A 81 -22.06 24.71 -22.60
CA ARG A 81 -23.10 23.96 -21.87
C ARG A 81 -22.93 24.17 -20.37
N ILE A 82 -24.07 24.20 -19.68
CA ILE A 82 -24.09 24.32 -18.24
C ILE A 82 -23.72 22.98 -17.62
N LEU A 83 -22.64 22.96 -16.85
CA LEU A 83 -22.22 21.78 -16.10
C LEU A 83 -23.22 21.48 -14.98
N THR A 84 -23.62 20.22 -14.84
CA THR A 84 -24.52 19.85 -13.75
C THR A 84 -23.72 19.72 -12.45
N LYS A 85 -24.36 20.09 -11.32
CA LYS A 85 -23.78 19.90 -9.98
C LYS A 85 -23.36 18.45 -9.73
N HIS A 86 -24.09 17.49 -10.30
CA HIS A 86 -23.87 16.07 -10.08
C HIS A 86 -22.57 15.61 -10.76
N GLU A 87 -22.27 16.11 -11.95
CA GLU A 87 -21.03 15.80 -12.67
C GLU A 87 -19.82 16.41 -11.97
N ILE A 88 -19.93 17.65 -11.50
CA ILE A 88 -18.87 18.31 -10.72
C ILE A 88 -18.58 17.52 -9.43
N CYS A 89 -19.62 17.13 -8.68
CA CYS A 89 -19.45 16.32 -7.47
C CYS A 89 -18.91 14.92 -7.77
N ALA A 90 -19.31 14.30 -8.88
CA ALA A 90 -18.76 13.00 -9.28
C ALA A 90 -17.25 13.10 -9.56
N LEU A 91 -16.83 14.12 -10.31
CA LEU A 91 -15.42 14.37 -10.58
C LEU A 91 -14.62 14.64 -9.30
N GLU A 92 -15.16 15.49 -8.40
CA GLU A 92 -14.54 15.79 -7.11
C GLU A 92 -14.32 14.52 -6.27
N ASN A 93 -15.31 13.62 -6.24
CA ASN A 93 -15.21 12.37 -5.49
C ASN A 93 -14.19 11.39 -6.11
N ILE A 94 -14.13 11.29 -7.43
CA ILE A 94 -13.12 10.48 -8.12
C ILE A 94 -11.71 11.00 -7.80
N ILE A 95 -11.49 12.31 -7.85
CA ILE A 95 -10.22 12.95 -7.49
C ILE A 95 -9.86 12.67 -6.02
N LYS A 96 -10.84 12.71 -5.10
CA LYS A 96 -10.61 12.36 -3.69
C LYS A 96 -10.20 10.91 -3.49
N ILE A 97 -10.79 9.97 -4.24
CA ILE A 97 -10.44 8.55 -4.19
C ILE A 97 -9.00 8.36 -4.66
N ILE A 98 -8.66 8.91 -5.83
CA ILE A 98 -7.31 8.86 -6.42
C ILE A 98 -6.26 9.41 -5.45
N ASN A 99 -6.48 10.61 -4.90
CA ASN A 99 -5.55 11.24 -3.95
C ASN A 99 -5.36 10.44 -2.65
N LYS A 100 -6.39 9.72 -2.18
CA LYS A 100 -6.27 8.84 -1.00
C LYS A 100 -5.43 7.61 -1.31
N GLU A 101 -5.61 7.01 -2.48
CA GLU A 101 -4.83 5.87 -2.95
C GLU A 101 -3.33 6.22 -3.00
N GLU A 102 -2.97 7.34 -3.64
CA GLU A 102 -1.58 7.80 -3.78
C GLU A 102 -0.91 8.09 -2.43
N ARG A 103 -1.65 8.71 -1.49
CA ARG A 103 -1.16 8.99 -0.12
C ARG A 103 -1.03 7.73 0.74
N GLY A 104 -1.87 6.73 0.51
CA GLY A 104 -1.77 5.42 1.17
C GLY A 104 -0.53 4.64 0.71
N GLN A 105 -0.18 4.75 -0.57
CA GLN A 105 1.02 4.13 -1.13
C GLN A 105 2.31 4.78 -0.60
N THR A 106 2.35 6.11 -0.43
CA THR A 106 3.53 6.81 0.11
C THR A 106 3.84 6.41 1.55
N LYS A 107 2.81 6.33 2.42
CA LYS A 107 2.98 5.91 3.82
C LYS A 107 3.49 4.47 3.99
N ASN A 108 3.18 3.58 3.05
CA ASN A 108 3.69 2.20 3.07
C ASN A 108 5.12 2.09 2.56
N SER A 109 5.61 3.06 1.77
CA SER A 109 6.98 3.10 1.26
C SER A 109 8.01 3.62 2.29
N ASP A 110 7.56 4.33 3.33
CA ASP A 110 8.42 4.85 4.40
C ASP A 110 9.01 3.74 5.30
N ASN A 111 8.54 2.49 5.18
CA ASN A 111 9.08 1.34 5.90
C ASN A 111 10.27 0.65 5.20
N ILE A 112 10.77 1.18 4.07
CA ILE A 112 11.91 0.61 3.32
C ILE A 112 13.12 1.56 3.30
N PHE A 113 13.28 2.40 4.33
CA PHE A 113 14.59 2.97 4.62
C PHE A 113 15.16 2.29 5.87
N PRO A 114 16.30 1.56 5.78
CA PRO A 114 16.97 1.11 6.99
C PRO A 114 17.27 2.36 7.81
N LYS A 115 16.78 2.40 9.06
CA LYS A 115 17.05 3.49 10.02
C LYS A 115 18.52 3.87 9.92
N LYS A 116 18.82 5.00 9.27
CA LYS A 116 20.17 5.54 9.26
C LYS A 116 20.54 5.73 10.73
N LYS A 117 21.63 5.10 11.16
CA LYS A 117 22.22 5.31 12.48
C LYS A 117 22.24 6.82 12.73
N PRO A 118 21.88 7.31 13.93
CA PRO A 118 21.93 8.74 14.20
C PRO A 118 23.33 9.21 13.86
N ALA A 119 23.42 10.16 12.91
CA ALA A 119 24.67 10.78 12.54
C ALA A 119 25.34 11.24 13.83
N LYS A 120 26.60 10.84 14.05
CA LYS A 120 27.40 11.31 15.17
C LYS A 120 27.33 12.84 15.15
N PHE A 121 26.57 13.41 16.06
CA PHE A 121 26.51 14.85 16.26
C PHE A 121 27.93 15.35 16.50
N LEU A 122 28.20 16.58 16.04
CA LEU A 122 29.43 17.32 16.27
C LEU A 122 29.74 17.25 17.77
N THR A 123 30.63 16.34 18.13
CA THR A 123 31.06 16.12 19.51
C THR A 123 31.98 17.27 19.87
N PRO A 124 32.08 17.65 21.15
CA PRO A 124 32.93 18.77 21.57
C PRO A 124 34.35 18.68 20.99
N ASP A 125 34.92 17.48 20.98
CA ASP A 125 36.24 17.20 20.40
C ASP A 125 36.33 17.51 18.90
N VAL A 126 35.28 17.20 18.12
CA VAL A 126 35.22 17.50 16.68
C VAL A 126 35.10 19.01 16.46
N ILE A 127 34.35 19.70 17.31
CA ILE A 127 34.22 21.16 17.25
C ILE A 127 35.56 21.82 17.60
N GLU A 128 36.26 21.33 18.61
CA GLU A 128 37.58 21.82 19.00
C GLU A 128 38.63 21.59 17.90
N GLU A 129 38.59 20.44 17.23
CA GLU A 129 39.45 20.15 16.09
C GLU A 129 39.17 21.08 14.90
N ILE A 130 37.90 21.35 14.60
CA ILE A 130 37.53 22.32 13.55
C ILE A 130 38.01 23.73 13.93
N ASN A 131 37.76 24.16 15.17
CA ASN A 131 38.14 25.50 15.61
C ASN A 131 39.65 25.71 15.59
N SER A 132 40.43 24.76 16.12
CA SER A 132 41.89 24.90 16.21
C SER A 132 42.59 24.67 14.87
N LYS A 133 42.22 23.61 14.12
CA LYS A 133 42.98 23.20 12.92
C LYS A 133 42.48 23.81 11.63
N ILE A 134 41.20 24.15 11.53
CA ILE A 134 40.61 24.70 10.30
C ILE A 134 40.43 26.20 10.42
N LEU A 135 39.90 26.69 11.55
CA LEU A 135 39.61 28.11 11.75
C LEU A 135 40.75 28.87 12.45
N GLY A 136 41.75 28.17 12.98
CA GLY A 136 42.88 28.79 13.69
C GLY A 136 42.48 29.57 14.94
N TRP A 137 41.34 29.23 15.54
CA TRP A 137 40.75 29.97 16.65
C TRP A 137 41.12 29.30 17.97
N ASN A 138 41.94 30.00 18.77
CA ASN A 138 42.54 29.45 20.00
C ASN A 138 41.81 29.93 21.28
N GLY A 139 40.60 30.46 21.15
CA GLY A 139 39.75 30.82 22.29
C GLY A 139 40.22 31.99 23.16
N ALA A 140 41.14 32.84 22.67
CA ALA A 140 41.62 33.99 23.44
C ALA A 140 40.83 35.27 23.13
N TYR A 141 40.19 35.83 24.15
CA TYR A 141 40.03 37.27 24.36
C TYR A 141 40.64 37.62 25.72
#